data_AF-A0A2V8JC07-F1
#
_entry.id   AF-A0A2V8JC07-F1
#
_cell.length_a   1.000
_cell.length_b   1.000
_cell.length_c   1.000
_cell.angle_alpha   90.00
_cell.angle_beta   90.00
_cell.angle_gamma   90.00
#
_symmetry.space_group_name_H-M   'P 1'
#
loop_
_entity.id
_entity.type
_entity.pdbx_description
1 polymer ?
#
loop_
_entity_poly.entity_id
_entity_poly.type
_entity_poly.pdbx_seq_one_letter_code
_entity_poly.pdbx_strand_id
1 'polypeptide(L)' 'MQTPSHKTPRRFTVGDRVRVVGEAPEYQGRIGTITNRYELAVADSQRDSYRYVVFFIEDGADAVFYGFELEMAS' A
#
# COMPACT_ATOMS: atom_id res chain seq x y z
N MET A 1 4.62 -22.45 -23.55
CA MET A 1 5.20 -21.08 -23.50
C MET A 1 4.88 -20.52 -22.12
N GLN A 2 5.88 -20.30 -21.25
CA GLN A 2 5.67 -19.64 -19.97
C GLN A 2 5.69 -18.13 -20.23
N THR A 3 4.51 -17.50 -20.22
CA THR A 3 4.40 -16.05 -20.21
C THR A 3 5.07 -15.57 -18.94
N PRO A 4 6.08 -14.66 -18.99
CA PRO A 4 6.65 -14.11 -17.78
C PRO A 4 5.53 -13.42 -17.02
N SER A 5 5.24 -13.92 -15.82
CA SER A 5 4.30 -13.33 -14.89
C SER A 5 4.77 -11.89 -14.68
N HIS A 6 4.12 -10.94 -15.36
CA HIS A 6 4.42 -9.52 -15.31
C HIS A 6 3.92 -9.03 -13.94
N LYS A 7 4.60 -9.47 -12.87
CA LYS A 7 4.35 -8.99 -11.51
C LYS A 7 4.64 -7.50 -11.55
N THR A 8 3.60 -6.69 -11.41
CA THR A 8 3.73 -5.25 -11.34
C THR A 8 4.77 -4.92 -10.26
N PRO A 9 5.74 -4.04 -10.56
CA PRO A 9 6.79 -3.73 -9.61
C PRO A 9 6.17 -3.22 -8.31
N ARG A 10 6.68 -3.74 -7.19
CA ARG A 10 6.27 -3.37 -5.84
C ARG A 10 6.43 -1.85 -5.70
N ARG A 11 5.34 -1.14 -5.40
CA ARG A 11 5.34 0.33 -5.33
C ARG A 11 5.98 0.85 -4.06
N PHE A 12 5.84 0.10 -2.96
CA PHE A 12 6.39 0.45 -1.64
C PHE A 12 7.04 -0.78 -0.96
N THR A 13 7.92 -0.50 0.00
CA THR A 13 8.64 -1.45 0.83
C THR A 13 8.34 -1.20 2.31
N VAL A 14 8.45 -2.25 3.13
CA VAL A 14 8.37 -2.12 4.60
C VAL A 14 9.44 -1.14 5.07
N GLY A 15 9.05 -0.17 5.89
CA GLY A 15 9.88 0.95 6.34
C GLY A 15 9.67 2.25 5.55
N ASP A 16 9.03 2.20 4.38
CA ASP A 16 8.74 3.43 3.62
C ASP A 16 7.73 4.29 4.39
N ARG A 17 7.97 5.60 4.42
CA ARG A 17 6.99 6.59 4.89
C ARG A 17 6.07 6.98 3.75
N VAL A 18 4.77 6.92 4.01
CA VAL A 18 3.73 7.17 3.00
C VAL A 18 2.67 8.11 3.54
N ARG A 19 2.04 8.86 2.64
CA ARG A 19 0.84 9.65 2.89
C ARG A 19 -0.35 8.96 2.26
N VAL A 20 -1.48 8.92 2.97
CA VAL A 20 -2.75 8.42 2.43
C VAL A 20 -3.38 9.50 1.55
N VAL A 21 -3.65 9.15 0.30
CA VAL A 21 -4.29 10.01 -0.71
C VAL A 21 -5.60 9.41 -1.25
N GLY A 22 -5.91 8.17 -0.88
CA GLY A 22 -7.14 7.48 -1.28
C GLY A 22 -8.42 8.02 -0.62
N GLU A 23 -9.54 7.37 -0.93
CA GLU A 23 -10.89 7.79 -0.53
C GLU A 23 -11.28 7.43 0.91
N ALA A 24 -10.32 7.00 1.76
CA ALA A 24 -10.57 6.73 3.16
C ALA A 24 -10.50 8.05 3.97
N PRO A 25 -11.63 8.73 4.27
CA PRO A 25 -11.60 10.13 4.71
C PRO A 25 -10.98 10.29 6.09
N GLU A 26 -11.10 9.27 6.94
CA GLU A 26 -10.51 9.22 8.28
C GLU A 26 -8.98 9.11 8.29
N TYR A 27 -8.39 8.66 7.18
CA TYR A 27 -6.95 8.54 7.01
C TYR A 27 -6.36 9.52 6.02
N GLN A 28 -7.18 10.22 5.25
CA GLN A 28 -6.73 11.09 4.17
C GLN A 28 -5.77 12.18 4.68
N GLY A 29 -4.63 12.30 4.00
CA GLY A 29 -3.56 13.24 4.36
C GLY A 29 -2.66 12.78 5.50
N ARG A 30 -3.02 11.73 6.25
CA ARG A 30 -2.20 11.21 7.35
C ARG A 30 -0.94 10.54 6.82
N ILE A 31 0.13 10.63 7.60
CA ILE A 31 1.43 10.04 7.30
C ILE A 31 1.65 8.83 8.20
N GLY A 32 2.01 7.71 7.59
CA GLY A 32 2.34 6.48 8.31
C GLY A 32 3.55 5.78 7.71
N THR A 33 3.89 4.64 8.29
CA THR A 33 5.01 3.79 7.83
C THR A 33 4.47 2.44 7.38
N ILE A 34 4.96 1.93 6.25
CA ILE A 34 4.63 0.57 5.83
C ILE A 34 5.22 -0.42 6.82
N THR A 35 4.40 -1.19 7.51
CA THR A 35 4.85 -2.23 8.45
C THR A 35 4.75 -3.63 7.86
N ASN A 36 3.82 -3.85 6.93
CA ASN A 36 3.66 -5.13 6.26
C ASN A 36 3.07 -4.97 4.86
N ARG A 37 3.13 -6.03 4.05
CA ARG A 37 2.47 -6.10 2.74
C ARG A 37 1.98 -7.51 2.44
N TYR A 38 0.90 -7.60 1.68
CA TYR A 38 0.34 -8.86 1.22
C TYR A 38 0.18 -8.83 -0.31
N GLU A 39 0.57 -9.92 -0.98
CA GLU A 39 0.29 -10.14 -2.40
C GLU A 39 -1.08 -10.83 -2.50
N LEU A 40 -2.01 -10.22 -3.26
CA LEU A 40 -3.32 -10.80 -3.48
C LEU A 40 -3.21 -11.87 -4.57
N ALA A 41 -3.55 -13.12 -4.22
CA ALA A 41 -3.42 -14.28 -5.10
C ALA A 41 -4.37 -14.25 -6.31
N VAL A 42 -5.45 -13.47 -6.24
CA VAL A 42 -6.49 -13.35 -7.27
C VAL A 42 -6.82 -11.87 -7.45
N ALA A 43 -5.91 -11.12 -8.06
CA ALA A 43 -6.18 -9.75 -8.46
C ALA A 43 -6.63 -9.76 -9.94
N ASP A 44 -7.87 -9.34 -10.21
CA ASP A 44 -8.42 -9.16 -11.57
C ASP A 44 -7.64 -8.11 -12.38
N SER A 45 -6.92 -7.22 -11.68
CA SER A 45 -6.10 -6.18 -12.30
C SER A 45 -4.75 -6.08 -11.62
N GLN A 46 -3.71 -5.88 -12.43
CA GLN A 46 -2.32 -5.72 -11.99
C GLN A 46 -2.15 -4.63 -10.92
N ARG A 47 -3.00 -3.58 -10.94
CA ARG A 47 -3.02 -2.48 -9.96
C ARG A 47 -3.42 -2.90 -8.54
N ASP A 48 -4.13 -4.00 -8.41
CA ASP A 48 -4.70 -4.49 -7.15
C ASP A 48 -3.90 -5.65 -6.55
N SER A 49 -2.72 -5.95 -7.09
CA SER A 49 -1.94 -7.13 -6.69
C SER A 49 -1.35 -7.04 -5.27
N TYR A 50 -1.32 -5.84 -4.66
CA TYR A 50 -0.71 -5.64 -3.35
C TYR A 50 -1.56 -4.79 -2.41
N ARG A 51 -1.65 -5.25 -1.16
CA ARG A 51 -2.14 -4.49 -0.01
C ARG A 51 -0.97 -4.14 0.90
N TYR A 52 -0.99 -2.94 1.46
CA TYR A 52 0.04 -2.39 2.34
C TYR A 52 -0.56 -2.05 3.69
N VAL A 53 0.04 -2.54 4.77
CA VAL A 53 -0.31 -2.16 6.14
C VAL A 53 0.48 -0.92 6.50
N VAL A 54 -0.23 0.14 6.86
CA VAL A 54 0.34 1.43 7.25
C VAL A 54 0.08 1.64 8.74
N PHE A 55 1.14 1.85 9.51
CA PHE A 55 1.07 2.20 10.92
C PHE A 55 1.19 3.71 11.11
N PHE A 56 0.27 4.30 11.86
CA PHE A 56 0.21 5.71 12.17
C PHE A 56 0.70 5.94 13.61
N ILE A 57 1.82 6.65 13.74
CA ILE A 57 2.49 6.85 15.05
C ILE A 57 1.65 7.74 15.98
N GLU A 58 0.81 8.62 15.42
CA GLU A 58 0.06 9.63 16.19
C GLU A 58 -0.96 9.02 17.15
N ASP A 59 -1.65 7.95 16.75
CA ASP A 59 -2.69 7.26 17.52
C ASP A 59 -2.37 5.78 17.78
N GLY A 60 -1.26 5.27 17.22
CA GLY A 60 -0.87 3.87 17.32
C GLY A 60 -1.80 2.93 16.55
N ALA A 61 -2.60 3.46 15.60
CA ALA A 61 -3.47 2.67 14.76
C ALA A 61 -2.73 2.13 13.53
N ASP A 62 -3.24 1.03 12.97
CA ASP A 62 -2.85 0.54 11.65
C ASP A 62 -4.07 0.36 10.74
N ALA A 63 -3.86 0.56 9.44
CA ALA A 63 -4.88 0.34 8.42
C ALA A 63 -4.28 -0.19 7.12
N VAL A 64 -5.12 -0.82 6.30
CA VAL A 64 -4.70 -1.52 5.08
C VAL A 64 -5.14 -0.77 3.83
N PHE A 65 -4.20 -0.49 2.94
CA PHE A 65 -4.41 0.31 1.74
C PHE A 65 -3.92 -0.41 0.48
N TYR A 66 -4.54 -0.12 -0.65
CA TYR A 66 -3.96 -0.38 -1.96
C TYR A 66 -2.82 0.59 -2.26
N GLY A 67 -1.94 0.18 -3.15
CA GLY A 67 -0.81 1.04 -3.57
C GLY A 67 -1.24 2.34 -4.25
N PHE A 68 -2.45 2.44 -4.83
CA PHE A 68 -2.96 3.68 -5.42
C PHE A 68 -3.51 4.68 -4.40
N GLU A 69 -3.79 4.22 -3.17
CA GLU A 69 -4.30 5.06 -2.07
C GLU A 69 -3.16 5.72 -1.30
N LEU A 70 -1.91 5.48 -1.70
CA LEU A 70 -0.70 5.94 -1.02
C LEU A 70 0.23 6.68 -1.97
N GLU A 71 0.96 7.65 -1.43
CA GLU A 71 2.10 8.29 -2.06
C GLU A 71 3.30 8.34 -1.12
N MET A 72 4.51 8.51 -1.66
CA MET A 72 5.70 8.68 -0.82
C MET A 72 5.60 9.98 -0.01
N ALA A 73 5.84 9.88 1.30
CA ALA A 73 5.99 11.04 2.16
C ALA A 73 7.48 11.40 2.26
N SER A 74 7.85 12.54 1.66
CA SER A 74 9.17 13.18 1.79
C SER A 74 9.41 13.73 3.19
#